data_AF-U9TBK7-F1
#
_entry.id   AF-U9TBK7-F1
#
_cell.length_a   1.000
_cell.length_b   1.000
_cell.length_c   1.000
_cell.angle_alpha   90.00
_cell.angle_beta   90.00
_cell.angle_gamma   90.00
#
_symmetry.space_group_name_H-M   'P 1'
#
loop_
_entity.id
_entity.type
_entity.pdbx_description
1 polymer ?
#
loop_
_entity_poly.entity_id
_entity_poly.type
_entity_poly.pdbx_seq_one_letter_code
_entity_poly.pdbx_strand_id
1 'polypeptide(L)'
;MTFVIIKTEGDPNSKVYPLDLKKTLLDIRKQLEIINDELFFLKKFDDEFHEISLKSEGDFLLEQVIGVTDDNSKRILYLRKKKSSFDWNILNNKYNLDYGCIMSFDGNKRVNKRAFKMKNCDIIDIGDKGYKKDKIGFDSKEDWMKKQIYLLMMMILTLIF
;
A
#
# COMPACT_ATOMS: atom_id res chain seq x y z
N MET A 1 -19.08 -24.31 -10.51
CA MET A 1 -18.91 -23.35 -9.40
C MET A 1 -18.11 -24.02 -8.29
N THR A 2 -17.10 -23.36 -7.75
CA THR A 2 -16.17 -23.93 -6.78
C THR A 2 -15.81 -22.87 -5.75
N PHE A 3 -15.73 -23.25 -4.47
CA PHE A 3 -15.29 -22.33 -3.42
C PHE A 3 -13.77 -22.14 -3.49
N VAL A 4 -13.36 -20.89 -3.60
CA VAL A 4 -11.95 -20.47 -3.63
C VAL A 4 -11.71 -19.49 -2.50
N ILE A 5 -10.66 -19.73 -1.73
CA ILE A 5 -10.22 -18.85 -0.66
C ILE A 5 -9.31 -17.79 -1.29
N ILE A 6 -9.67 -16.52 -1.15
CA ILE A 6 -8.83 -15.40 -1.57
C ILE A 6 -8.02 -14.91 -0.38
N LYS A 7 -6.71 -14.84 -0.54
CA LYS A 7 -5.76 -14.31 0.43
C LYS A 7 -5.00 -13.14 -0.18
N THR A 8 -4.93 -12.03 0.55
CA THR A 8 -4.12 -10.88 0.17
C THR A 8 -2.85 -10.86 1.01
N GLU A 9 -1.69 -10.72 0.39
CA GLU A 9 -0.42 -10.60 1.10
C GLU A 9 -0.46 -9.41 2.07
N GLY A 10 -0.09 -9.65 3.34
CA GLY A 10 -0.11 -8.65 4.41
C GLY A 10 -1.48 -8.43 5.07
N ASP A 11 -2.56 -9.03 4.57
CA ASP A 11 -3.88 -9.02 5.20
C ASP A 11 -4.15 -10.37 5.89
N PRO A 12 -4.37 -10.41 7.21
CA PRO A 12 -4.73 -11.65 7.91
C PRO A 12 -6.12 -12.17 7.52
N ASN A 13 -6.97 -11.31 6.93
CA ASN A 13 -8.32 -11.70 6.54
C ASN A 13 -8.31 -12.43 5.19
N SER A 14 -8.94 -13.61 5.19
CA SER A 14 -9.24 -14.34 3.96
C SER A 14 -10.74 -14.40 3.73
N LYS A 15 -11.18 -14.27 2.48
CA LYS A 15 -12.59 -14.36 2.09
C LYS A 15 -12.81 -15.54 1.17
N VAL A 16 -13.99 -16.15 1.22
CA VAL A 16 -14.34 -17.29 0.38
C VAL A 16 -15.33 -16.83 -0.68
N TYR A 17 -15.03 -17.13 -1.94
CA TYR A 17 -15.88 -16.78 -3.07
C TYR A 17 -16.22 -18.02 -3.91
N PRO A 18 -17.48 -18.15 -4.38
CA PRO A 18 -17.84 -19.13 -5.38
C PRO A 18 -17.37 -18.64 -6.75
N LEU A 19 -16.31 -19.25 -7.28
CA LEU A 19 -15.71 -18.90 -8.56
C LEU A 19 -15.83 -20.05 -9.58
N ASP A 20 -15.74 -19.71 -10.86
CA ASP A 20 -15.62 -20.70 -11.93
C ASP A 20 -14.16 -20.82 -12.36
N LEU A 21 -13.62 -22.03 -12.27
CA LEU A 21 -12.23 -22.33 -12.55
C LEU A 21 -11.87 -22.16 -14.04
N LYS A 22 -12.88 -22.27 -14.92
CA LYS A 22 -12.72 -22.14 -16.37
C LYS A 22 -12.82 -20.70 -16.88
N LYS A 23 -13.05 -19.74 -16.00
CA LYS A 23 -13.04 -18.31 -16.36
C LYS A 23 -11.63 -17.76 -16.38
N THR A 24 -11.43 -16.75 -17.20
CA THR A 24 -10.17 -15.97 -17.24
C THR A 24 -10.04 -15.14 -15.96
N LEU A 25 -8.80 -14.77 -15.60
CA LEU A 25 -8.58 -13.87 -14.46
C LEU A 25 -9.27 -12.52 -14.64
N LEU A 26 -9.36 -12.02 -15.89
CA LEU A 26 -10.07 -10.80 -16.22
C LEU A 26 -11.57 -10.90 -15.86
N ASP A 27 -12.21 -12.04 -16.17
CA ASP A 27 -13.63 -12.26 -15.83
C ASP A 27 -13.83 -12.44 -14.32
N ILE A 28 -12.88 -13.09 -13.64
CA ILE A 28 -12.88 -13.22 -12.18
C ILE A 28 -12.75 -11.84 -11.52
N ARG A 29 -11.86 -10.97 -12.02
CA ARG A 29 -11.71 -9.59 -11.54
C ARG A 29 -13.02 -8.82 -11.66
N LYS A 30 -13.70 -8.90 -12.82
CA LYS A 30 -15.03 -8.27 -13.01
C LYS A 30 -16.08 -8.81 -12.05
N GLN A 31 -16.11 -10.13 -11.85
CA GLN A 31 -17.07 -10.78 -10.95
C GLN A 31 -16.85 -10.41 -9.48
N LEU A 32 -15.61 -10.13 -9.09
CA LEU A 32 -15.29 -9.81 -7.71
C LEU A 32 -15.65 -8.38 -7.32
N GLU A 33 -16.01 -7.49 -8.27
CA GLU A 33 -16.50 -6.08 -8.14
C GLU A 33 -15.75 -5.16 -7.13
N ILE A 34 -14.69 -5.67 -6.49
CA ILE A 34 -14.03 -5.12 -5.29
C ILE A 34 -12.50 -5.15 -5.46
N ILE A 35 -11.98 -5.84 -6.48
CA ILE A 35 -10.55 -5.81 -6.79
C ILE A 35 -10.29 -4.58 -7.66
N ASN A 36 -10.03 -3.44 -7.01
CA ASN A 36 -9.46 -2.27 -7.69
C ASN A 36 -8.21 -2.66 -8.50
N ASP A 37 -7.85 -1.88 -9.51
CA ASP A 37 -6.61 -2.02 -10.32
C ASP A 37 -5.30 -1.95 -9.50
N GLU A 38 -5.43 -1.87 -8.18
CA GLU A 38 -4.38 -1.84 -7.16
C GLU A 38 -3.95 -3.22 -6.67
N LEU A 39 -4.58 -4.30 -7.11
CA LEU A 39 -4.22 -5.68 -6.71
C LEU A 39 -3.74 -6.47 -7.92
N PHE A 40 -2.64 -7.22 -7.77
CA PHE A 40 -2.16 -8.19 -8.76
C PHE A 40 -2.50 -9.62 -8.32
N PHE A 41 -2.92 -10.45 -9.27
CA PHE A 41 -2.97 -11.90 -9.05
C PHE A 41 -1.55 -12.46 -8.98
N LEU A 42 -1.33 -13.36 -8.04
CA LEU A 42 -0.07 -14.06 -7.88
C LEU A 42 -0.22 -15.50 -8.34
N LYS A 43 0.77 -15.97 -9.09
CA LYS A 43 0.97 -17.38 -9.42
C LYS A 43 2.14 -17.93 -8.63
N LYS A 44 1.94 -19.06 -7.96
CA LYS A 44 3.03 -19.78 -7.31
C LYS A 44 3.74 -20.65 -8.35
N PHE A 45 5.05 -20.49 -8.47
CA PHE A 45 5.93 -21.41 -9.18
C PHE A 45 6.91 -21.96 -8.15
N ASP A 46 6.91 -23.27 -7.95
CA ASP A 46 7.63 -23.95 -6.86
C ASP A 46 7.30 -23.32 -5.50
N ASP A 47 8.20 -22.49 -4.97
CA ASP A 47 8.06 -21.78 -3.71
C ASP A 47 8.02 -20.25 -3.83
N GLU A 48 8.03 -19.70 -5.04
CA GLU A 48 8.03 -18.27 -5.29
C GLU A 48 6.73 -17.76 -5.93
N PHE A 49 6.27 -16.60 -5.45
CA PHE A 49 5.10 -15.92 -6.00
C PHE A 49 5.49 -14.91 -7.08
N HIS A 50 4.90 -15.09 -8.26
CA HIS A 50 5.10 -14.24 -9.42
C HIS A 50 3.83 -13.44 -9.73
N GLU A 51 4.00 -12.16 -10.01
CA GLU A 51 2.90 -11.25 -10.35
C GLU A 51 2.45 -11.45 -11.79
N ILE A 52 1.14 -11.59 -11.99
CA ILE A 52 0.54 -11.59 -13.32
C ILE A 52 0.19 -10.15 -13.68
N SER A 53 0.68 -9.69 -14.83
CA SER A 53 0.40 -8.34 -15.30
C SER A 53 -1.09 -8.18 -15.65
N LEU A 54 -1.66 -7.00 -15.39
CA LEU A 54 -3.06 -6.70 -15.74
C LEU A 54 -3.38 -6.96 -17.22
N LYS A 55 -2.42 -6.69 -18.12
CA LYS A 55 -2.59 -6.87 -19.57
C LYS A 55 -2.70 -8.33 -19.99
N SER A 56 -2.07 -9.23 -19.24
CA SER A 56 -2.05 -10.68 -19.52
C SER A 56 -3.16 -11.45 -18.80
N GLU A 57 -3.99 -10.81 -17.98
CA GLU A 57 -5.04 -11.51 -17.21
C GLU A 57 -6.07 -12.22 -18.10
N GLY A 58 -6.28 -11.74 -19.32
CA GLY A 58 -7.16 -12.39 -20.31
C GLY A 58 -6.63 -13.73 -20.82
N ASP A 59 -5.32 -13.98 -20.69
CA ASP A 59 -4.65 -15.16 -21.23
C ASP A 59 -4.57 -16.31 -20.21
N PHE A 60 -4.85 -16.04 -18.93
CA PHE A 60 -4.76 -17.01 -17.86
C PHE A 60 -6.14 -17.44 -17.38
N LEU A 61 -6.35 -18.76 -17.32
CA LEU A 61 -7.48 -19.36 -16.62
C LEU A 61 -7.22 -19.40 -15.12
N LEU A 62 -8.28 -19.26 -14.32
CA LEU A 62 -8.17 -19.31 -12.86
C LEU A 62 -7.54 -20.63 -12.36
N GLU A 63 -7.89 -21.76 -12.98
CA GLU A 63 -7.32 -23.07 -12.63
C GLU A 63 -5.80 -23.16 -12.82
N GLN A 64 -5.21 -22.34 -13.69
CA GLN A 64 -3.77 -22.34 -13.97
C GLN A 64 -2.96 -21.53 -12.94
N VAL A 65 -3.65 -20.82 -12.04
CA VAL A 65 -3.06 -19.83 -11.12
C VAL A 65 -3.34 -20.20 -9.67
N ILE A 66 -4.49 -20.82 -9.40
CA ILE A 66 -4.86 -21.28 -8.05
C ILE A 66 -3.80 -22.23 -7.51
N GLY A 67 -3.38 -21.96 -6.27
CA GLY A 67 -2.63 -22.91 -5.45
C GLY A 67 -3.59 -23.91 -4.81
N VAL A 68 -3.23 -25.18 -4.81
CA VAL A 68 -3.95 -26.23 -4.12
C VAL A 68 -3.09 -26.72 -2.97
N THR A 69 -3.65 -26.87 -1.77
CA THR A 69 -2.92 -27.42 -0.62
C THR A 69 -2.60 -28.91 -0.82
N ASP A 70 -1.59 -29.41 -0.11
CA ASP A 70 -1.11 -30.80 -0.21
C ASP A 70 -2.19 -31.86 0.07
N ASP A 71 -3.19 -31.50 0.87
CA ASP A 71 -4.37 -32.32 1.18
C ASP A 71 -5.47 -32.24 0.11
N ASN A 72 -5.22 -31.52 -0.98
CA ASN A 72 -6.12 -31.24 -2.10
C ASN A 72 -7.47 -30.62 -1.69
N SER A 73 -7.60 -30.14 -0.44
CA SER A 73 -8.88 -29.77 0.15
C SER A 73 -9.23 -28.31 -0.07
N LYS A 74 -8.22 -27.44 -0.24
CA LYS A 74 -8.39 -26.00 -0.36
C LYS A 74 -7.77 -25.46 -1.63
N ARG A 75 -8.55 -24.64 -2.32
CA ARG A 75 -8.14 -23.84 -3.47
C ARG A 75 -7.92 -22.42 -3.01
N ILE A 76 -6.70 -21.91 -3.16
CA ILE A 76 -6.30 -20.61 -2.68
C ILE A 76 -5.85 -19.75 -3.86
N LEU A 77 -6.45 -18.57 -3.99
CA LEU A 77 -6.02 -17.52 -4.89
C LEU A 77 -5.28 -16.45 -4.09
N TYR A 78 -4.06 -16.14 -4.49
CA TYR A 78 -3.22 -15.17 -3.82
C TYR A 78 -3.24 -13.85 -4.58
N LEU A 79 -3.40 -12.76 -3.83
CA LEU A 79 -3.36 -11.39 -4.32
C LEU A 79 -2.25 -10.62 -3.61
N ARG A 80 -1.64 -9.68 -4.33
CA ARG A 80 -0.69 -8.72 -3.76
C ARG A 80 -1.16 -7.31 -4.06
N LYS A 81 -1.15 -6.45 -3.05
CA LYS A 81 -1.34 -5.01 -3.27
C LYS A 81 -0.16 -4.48 -4.07
N LYS A 82 -0.45 -3.77 -5.15
CA LYS A 82 0.49 -2.92 -5.84
C LYS A 82 1.14 -2.05 -4.78
N LYS A 83 2.46 -2.16 -4.64
CA LYS A 83 3.20 -1.16 -3.88
C LYS A 83 2.81 0.17 -4.49
N SER A 84 2.23 1.06 -3.68
CA SER A 84 1.98 2.43 -4.15
C SER A 84 3.35 2.94 -4.59
N SER A 85 3.55 3.09 -5.90
CA SER A 85 4.69 3.82 -6.44
C SER A 85 4.38 5.28 -6.14
N PHE A 86 4.43 5.61 -4.87
CA PHE A 86 4.06 6.91 -4.39
C PHE A 86 5.17 7.84 -4.88
N ASP A 87 4.86 8.63 -5.91
CA ASP A 87 5.86 9.51 -6.51
C ASP A 87 6.07 10.71 -5.58
N TRP A 88 7.15 10.66 -4.81
CA TRP A 88 7.57 11.75 -3.95
C TRP A 88 7.71 13.07 -4.72
N ASN A 89 7.97 13.03 -6.03
CA ASN A 89 7.99 14.24 -6.84
C ASN A 89 6.61 14.88 -6.96
N ILE A 90 5.53 14.10 -7.07
CA ILE A 90 4.17 14.64 -7.15
C ILE A 90 3.80 15.34 -5.85
N LEU A 91 4.05 14.69 -4.70
CA LEU A 91 3.87 15.31 -3.39
C LEU A 91 4.72 16.56 -3.23
N ASN A 92 6.01 16.44 -3.56
CA ASN A 92 6.95 17.53 -3.38
C ASN A 92 6.60 18.71 -4.29
N ASN A 93 6.15 18.48 -5.52
CA ASN A 93 5.70 19.55 -6.41
C ASN A 93 4.41 20.21 -5.91
N LYS A 94 3.48 19.43 -5.33
CA LYS A 94 2.21 19.96 -4.82
C LYS A 94 2.39 20.73 -3.52
N TYR A 95 3.26 20.23 -2.63
CA TYR A 95 3.38 20.72 -1.27
C TYR A 95 4.75 21.29 -0.92
N ASN A 96 5.71 21.40 -1.84
CA ASN A 96 7.05 21.97 -1.58
C ASN A 96 7.69 21.40 -0.31
N LEU A 97 7.65 20.08 -0.14
CA LEU A 97 8.11 19.39 1.08
C LEU A 97 9.61 19.54 1.33
N ASP A 98 10.36 19.84 0.28
CA ASP A 98 11.79 20.07 0.30
C ASP A 98 12.20 21.53 0.59
N TYR A 99 11.21 22.40 0.86
CA TYR A 99 11.41 23.76 1.34
C TYR A 99 11.31 23.81 2.87
N GLY A 100 12.17 24.64 3.48
CA GLY A 100 12.12 24.84 4.92
C GLY A 100 10.81 25.51 5.37
N CYS A 101 10.48 25.34 6.64
CA CYS A 101 9.43 26.10 7.30
C CYS A 101 10.02 26.83 8.50
N ILE A 102 9.66 28.10 8.68
CA ILE A 102 9.94 28.89 9.88
C ILE A 102 8.67 28.88 10.71
N MET A 103 8.76 28.32 11.92
CA MET A 103 7.70 28.45 12.91
C MET A 103 7.87 29.79 13.65
N SER A 104 6.82 30.59 13.68
CA SER A 104 6.76 31.86 14.41
C SER A 104 5.49 31.95 15.24
N PHE A 105 5.43 32.89 16.20
CA PHE A 105 4.23 33.10 17.03
C PHE A 105 3.01 33.49 16.19
N ASP A 106 3.22 34.13 15.03
CA ASP A 106 2.19 34.53 14.07
C ASP A 106 1.84 33.41 13.07
N GLY A 107 2.33 32.19 13.31
CA GLY A 107 2.08 31.01 12.48
C GLY A 107 3.30 30.51 11.72
N ASN A 108 3.06 29.48 10.92
CA ASN A 108 4.08 28.78 10.17
C ASN A 108 4.26 29.43 8.79
N LYS A 109 5.47 29.91 8.51
CA LYS A 109 5.81 30.53 7.22
C LYS A 109 6.78 29.62 6.48
N ARG A 110 6.38 29.15 5.31
CA ARG A 110 7.29 28.42 4.42
C ARG A 110 8.33 29.39 3.86
N VAL A 111 9.61 29.02 3.89
CA VAL A 111 10.68 29.85 3.33
C VAL A 111 10.81 29.58 1.84
N ASN A 112 11.13 30.63 1.07
CA ASN A 112 11.31 30.56 -0.39
C ASN A 112 12.62 29.86 -0.83
N LYS A 113 13.35 29.26 0.11
CA LYS A 113 14.60 28.56 -0.17
C LYS A 113 14.43 27.07 0.10
N ARG A 114 14.80 26.27 -0.90
CA ARG A 114 14.89 24.82 -0.82
C ARG A 114 15.90 24.43 0.27
N ALA A 115 15.49 23.57 1.20
CA ALA A 115 16.32 23.10 2.30
C ALA A 115 17.11 21.83 1.94
N PHE A 116 16.52 20.94 1.15
CA PHE A 116 17.16 19.69 0.70
C PHE A 116 16.63 19.25 -0.67
N LYS A 117 17.22 18.21 -1.25
CA LYS A 117 16.70 17.57 -2.47
C LYS A 117 16.01 16.26 -2.08
N MET A 118 14.70 16.19 -2.26
CA MET A 118 13.93 14.97 -2.05
C MET A 118 14.44 13.87 -2.99
N LYS A 119 14.63 12.66 -2.48
CA LYS A 119 14.90 11.46 -3.28
C LYS A 119 13.69 10.56 -3.21
N ASN A 120 13.39 9.85 -4.29
CA ASN A 120 12.40 8.79 -4.26
C ASN A 120 12.92 7.66 -3.36
N CYS A 121 12.20 7.40 -2.28
CA CYS A 121 12.45 6.28 -1.37
C CYS A 121 11.18 5.45 -1.21
N ASP A 122 11.34 4.17 -0.90
CA ASP A 122 10.20 3.29 -0.66
C ASP A 122 9.45 3.76 0.60
N ILE A 123 8.15 4.03 0.46
CA ILE A 123 7.27 4.26 1.61
C ILE A 123 6.93 2.89 2.19
N ILE A 124 7.40 2.64 3.41
CA ILE A 124 6.87 1.55 4.21
C ILE A 124 5.53 2.05 4.77
N ASP A 125 4.44 1.45 4.32
CA ASP A 125 3.09 1.75 4.80
C ASP A 125 3.03 1.55 6.32
N ILE A 126 2.93 2.65 7.07
CA ILE A 126 2.62 2.62 8.48
C ILE A 126 1.09 2.57 8.52
N GLY A 127 0.52 1.37 8.44
CA GLY A 127 -0.93 1.19 8.25
C GLY A 127 -1.81 1.91 9.29
N ASP A 128 -3.12 1.72 9.18
CA ASP A 128 -4.21 2.51 9.78
C ASP A 128 -4.18 2.71 11.32
N LYS A 129 -3.25 2.06 12.02
CA LYS A 129 -3.06 2.21 13.47
C LYS A 129 -2.58 3.60 13.86
N GLY A 130 -2.08 4.40 12.90
CA GLY A 130 -1.59 5.75 13.15
C GLY A 130 -0.51 5.80 14.22
N TYR A 131 -0.11 7.01 14.60
CA TYR A 131 0.73 7.20 15.77
C TYR A 131 -0.13 7.04 17.03
N LYS A 132 0.17 6.05 17.90
CA LYS A 132 -0.44 5.98 19.23
C LYS A 132 -0.20 7.31 19.92
N LYS A 133 -1.27 8.03 20.29
CA LYS A 133 -1.23 9.18 21.19
C LYS A 133 -0.76 8.71 22.57
N ASP A 134 0.53 8.42 22.70
CA ASP A 134 1.19 8.46 23.98
C ASP A 134 1.49 9.92 24.33
N LYS A 135 1.56 10.22 25.63
CA LYS A 135 2.02 11.53 26.09
C LYS A 135 3.45 11.71 25.61
N ILE A 136 3.63 12.51 24.55
CA ILE A 136 4.95 12.94 24.10
C ILE A 136 5.50 13.89 25.17
N GLY A 137 6.24 13.34 26.12
CA GLY A 137 7.10 14.12 27.02
C GLY A 137 8.24 14.72 26.21
N PHE A 138 8.70 15.90 26.63
CA PHE A 138 9.83 16.58 26.03
C PHE A 138 10.94 16.67 27.05
N ASP A 139 12.09 16.07 26.73
CA ASP A 139 13.23 16.07 27.64
C ASP A 139 14.01 17.39 27.56
N SER A 140 13.87 18.12 26.45
CA SER A 140 14.52 19.42 26.22
C SER A 140 13.82 20.25 25.12
N LYS A 141 14.22 21.52 24.99
CA LYS A 141 13.73 22.40 23.90
C LYS A 141 14.12 21.90 22.51
N GLU A 142 15.30 21.29 22.38
CA GLU A 142 15.75 20.69 21.12
C GLU A 142 14.96 19.42 20.78
N ASP A 143 14.65 18.62 21.79
CA ASP A 143 13.81 17.42 21.66
C ASP A 143 12.38 17.79 21.26
N TRP A 144 11.84 18.87 21.83
CA TRP A 144 10.56 19.45 21.42
C TRP A 144 10.55 19.89 19.95
N MET A 145 11.59 20.60 19.50
CA MET A 145 11.71 21.03 18.10
C MET A 145 11.80 19.84 17.14
N LYS A 146 12.58 18.81 17.47
CA LYS A 146 12.67 17.58 16.66
C LYS A 146 11.32 16.88 16.58
N LYS A 147 10.67 16.64 17.72
CA LYS A 147 9.37 15.95 17.79
C LYS A 147 8.26 16.73 17.07
N GLN A 148 8.29 18.07 17.08
CA GLN A 148 7.38 18.89 16.28
C GLN A 148 7.59 18.74 14.77
N ILE A 149 8.84 18.69 14.29
CA ILE A 149 9.13 18.42 12.86
C ILE A 149 8.57 17.06 12.44
N TYR A 150 8.75 16.03 13.26
CA TYR A 150 8.18 14.70 13.01
C TYR A 150 6.64 14.71 13.00
N LEU A 151 6.01 15.40 13.95
CA LEU A 151 4.55 15.54 14.01
C LEU A 151 4.00 16.31 12.81
N LEU A 152 4.69 17.37 12.35
CA LEU A 152 4.29 18.13 11.17
C LEU A 152 4.39 17.27 9.91
N MET A 153 5.45 16.47 9.79
CA MET A 153 5.64 15.52 8.70
C MET A 153 4.51 14.46 8.68
N MET A 154 4.14 13.96 9.87
CA MET A 154 3.03 13.02 10.05
C MET A 154 1.66 13.65 9.77
N MET A 155 1.43 14.90 10.18
CA MET A 155 0.19 15.63 9.91
C MET A 155 -0.02 15.89 8.41
N ILE A 156 1.06 16.24 7.71
CA ILE A 156 1.06 16.40 6.25
C ILE A 156 0.70 15.06 5.59
N LEU A 157 1.26 13.94 6.06
CA LEU A 157 0.89 12.61 5.57
C LEU A 157 -0.60 12.30 5.81
N THR A 158 -1.16 12.60 7.00
CA THR A 158 -2.58 12.35 7.31
C THR A 158 -3.59 13.26 6.63
N LEU A 159 -3.17 14.39 6.04
CA LEU A 159 -4.06 15.31 5.30
C LEU A 159 -4.09 15.01 3.79
N ILE A 160 -3.27 14.06 3.33
CA ILE A 160 -3.11 13.74 1.91
C ILE A 160 -3.67 12.34 1.58
N PHE A 161 -3.95 11.53 2.60
CA PHE A 161 -4.76 10.30 2.52
C PHE A 161 -6.12 10.54 3.17
#